data_AF-Q2RW47-F1
#
_entry.id   AF-Q2RW47-F1
#
_cell.length_a   1.000
_cell.length_b   1.000
_cell.length_c   1.000
_cell.angle_alpha   90.00
_cell.angle_beta   90.00
_cell.angle_gamma   90.00
#
_symmetry.space_group_name_H-M   'P 1'
#
loop_
_entity.id
_entity.type
_entity.pdbx_description
1 polymer ?
#
loop_
_entity_poly.entity_id
_entity_poly.type
_entity_poly.pdbx_seq_one_letter_code
_entity_poly.pdbx_strand_id
1 'polypeptide(L)'
;MKPAFRRLLAEVHGGAGAVLGVLLFVVLFSGCWSLGAEALQTWARPPLADGGGAGLSIGELLDRARERGMAVDDVSLTLPVSEGEGIGFCQGRGPCSLSLDPLTGLPLPERAALTILKDLHKSAFLGFPGRILVSLFGIALFIVCVSGLVLLGRRWRLPWSPRRTHGARAGVLDWHGVIGSWIFPWLMLFALTGALSGLGALGTVTLSRVAYPGQPSQVFADLLGPPPPAASGRPLVGGLDLERILERDARDFPQFTARRVKISHGEDDAATIEIGGITRGLPSTALFESHLYRVADGTLLAARSATDHGPWTRAFIAVQPLHFADYAWVGGGWSSWLRGLHLTTGVLACLLCAGGLHLWGLRRQAVATWSCVVVPRLVEGVCGGLVVASGALLCFVQAIPPASAGEDGAGRLFWWVWGGVLLLSVLPLRRRSFLSPYLGLAGGACLLAVGLHVRAWLGAGSWSSLAVDLTLLLCGALFCRLSWGLARSSAPHPPLPGRIGDQNA
;
A
#
# COMPACT_ATOMS: atom_id res chain seq x y z
N MET A 1 -30.80 -19.49 14.15
CA MET A 1 -30.52 -18.05 14.38
C MET A 1 -31.86 -17.34 14.48
N LYS A 2 -32.09 -16.52 15.52
CA LYS A 2 -33.37 -15.80 15.69
C LYS A 2 -33.60 -14.83 14.51
N PRO A 3 -34.80 -14.76 13.92
CA PRO A 3 -35.08 -13.90 12.75
C PRO A 3 -34.72 -12.42 12.96
N ALA A 4 -34.98 -11.88 14.16
CA ALA A 4 -34.63 -10.50 14.52
C ALA A 4 -33.12 -10.22 14.45
N PHE A 5 -32.29 -11.15 14.94
CA PHE A 5 -30.83 -11.02 14.91
C PHE A 5 -30.29 -11.04 13.47
N ARG A 6 -30.84 -11.91 12.62
CA ARG A 6 -30.47 -11.95 11.20
C ARG A 6 -30.84 -10.68 10.46
N ARG A 7 -31.99 -10.08 10.78
CA ARG A 7 -32.42 -8.79 10.23
C ARG A 7 -31.50 -7.66 10.65
N LEU A 8 -31.18 -7.56 11.94
CA LEU A 8 -30.22 -6.58 12.46
C LEU A 8 -28.88 -6.67 11.73
N LEU A 9 -28.31 -7.87 11.58
CA LEU A 9 -27.05 -8.06 10.86
C LEU A 9 -27.14 -7.65 9.39
N ALA A 10 -28.27 -7.92 8.72
CA ALA A 10 -28.48 -7.50 7.34
C ALA A 10 -28.56 -5.96 7.22
N GLU A 11 -29.18 -5.30 8.19
CA GLU A 11 -29.24 -3.84 8.29
C GLU A 11 -27.85 -3.24 8.60
N VAL A 12 -27.08 -3.84 9.50
CA VAL A 12 -25.69 -3.43 9.78
C VAL A 12 -24.80 -3.61 8.56
N HIS A 13 -24.79 -4.80 7.94
CA HIS A 13 -23.95 -5.10 6.79
C HIS A 13 -24.32 -4.20 5.59
N GLY A 14 -25.62 -4.10 5.28
CA GLY A 14 -26.11 -3.28 4.17
C GLY A 14 -25.98 -1.78 4.42
N GLY A 15 -26.23 -1.34 5.66
CA GLY A 15 -26.15 0.07 6.07
C GLY A 15 -24.72 0.57 6.16
N ALA A 16 -23.85 -0.15 6.89
CA ALA A 16 -22.42 0.18 6.98
C ALA A 16 -21.74 0.10 5.61
N GLY A 17 -22.05 -0.93 4.81
CA GLY A 17 -21.55 -1.06 3.44
C GLY A 17 -22.01 0.07 2.51
N ALA A 18 -23.21 0.62 2.71
CA ALA A 18 -23.71 1.75 1.94
C ALA A 18 -23.07 3.08 2.35
N VAL A 19 -22.95 3.34 3.66
CA VAL A 19 -22.46 4.61 4.20
C VAL A 19 -20.94 4.71 4.06
N LEU A 20 -20.22 3.64 4.38
CA LEU A 20 -18.77 3.63 4.43
C LEU A 20 -18.14 2.99 3.20
N GLY A 21 -18.91 2.36 2.32
CA GLY A 21 -18.38 1.61 1.19
C GLY A 21 -17.50 2.44 0.26
N VAL A 22 -17.83 3.71 0.01
CA VAL A 22 -16.99 4.59 -0.82
C VAL A 22 -15.60 4.79 -0.19
N LEU A 23 -15.58 5.09 1.11
CA LEU A 23 -14.34 5.30 1.86
C LEU A 23 -13.53 4.01 1.96
N LEU A 24 -14.21 2.88 2.20
CA LEU A 24 -13.59 1.54 2.19
C LEU A 24 -13.01 1.22 0.81
N PHE A 25 -13.69 1.54 -0.29
CA PHE A 25 -13.15 1.34 -1.63
C PHE A 25 -11.88 2.17 -1.85
N VAL A 26 -11.91 3.45 -1.48
CA VAL A 26 -10.73 4.35 -1.59
C VAL A 26 -9.55 3.79 -0.79
N VAL A 27 -9.79 3.35 0.45
CA VAL A 27 -8.74 2.77 1.32
C VAL A 27 -8.24 1.44 0.78
N LEU A 28 -9.11 0.52 0.36
CA LEU A 28 -8.72 -0.78 -0.20
C LEU A 28 -7.92 -0.61 -1.50
N PHE A 29 -8.37 0.27 -2.39
CA PHE A 29 -7.69 0.53 -3.66
C PHE A 29 -6.33 1.19 -3.46
N SER A 30 -6.27 2.23 -2.63
CA SER A 30 -5.00 2.89 -2.29
C SER A 30 -4.06 1.96 -1.49
N GLY A 31 -4.61 1.01 -0.73
CA GLY A 31 -3.85 -0.08 -0.09
C GLY A 31 -3.24 -1.04 -1.09
N CYS A 32 -4.00 -1.49 -2.10
CA CYS A 32 -3.49 -2.35 -3.17
C CYS A 32 -2.35 -1.66 -3.95
N TRP A 33 -2.48 -0.36 -4.22
CA TRP A 33 -1.41 0.43 -4.80
C TRP A 33 -0.17 0.46 -3.90
N SER A 34 -0.37 0.64 -2.59
CA SER A 34 0.72 0.72 -1.60
C SER A 34 1.56 -0.55 -1.54
N LEU A 35 0.96 -1.74 -1.75
CA LEU A 35 1.68 -3.02 -1.80
C LEU A 35 2.70 -3.08 -2.96
N GLY A 36 2.42 -2.37 -4.05
CA GLY A 36 3.28 -2.28 -5.23
C GLY A 36 4.11 -1.00 -5.30
N ALA A 37 4.07 -0.11 -4.30
CA ALA A 37 4.61 1.24 -4.42
C ALA A 37 6.11 1.25 -4.76
N GLU A 38 6.92 0.41 -4.10
CA GLU A 38 8.35 0.31 -4.38
C GLU A 38 8.62 -0.27 -5.78
N ALA A 39 7.90 -1.33 -6.15
CA ALA A 39 7.99 -1.91 -7.49
C ALA A 39 7.56 -0.92 -8.58
N LEU A 40 6.56 -0.07 -8.32
CA LEU A 40 6.12 0.99 -9.22
C LEU A 40 7.14 2.12 -9.34
N GLN A 41 7.83 2.48 -8.25
CA GLN A 41 8.94 3.44 -8.32
C GLN A 41 10.05 2.90 -9.23
N THR A 42 10.46 1.64 -9.05
CA THR A 42 11.47 1.00 -9.91
C THR A 42 11.01 0.90 -11.36
N TRP A 43 9.76 0.46 -11.60
CA TRP A 43 9.16 0.35 -12.93
C TRP A 43 9.03 1.69 -13.66
N ALA A 44 8.89 2.79 -12.92
CA ALA A 44 8.76 4.12 -13.50
C ALA A 44 10.11 4.80 -13.79
N ARG A 45 11.24 4.20 -13.39
CA ARG A 45 12.57 4.73 -13.70
C ARG A 45 12.91 4.46 -15.18
N PRO A 46 13.58 5.40 -15.86
CA PRO A 46 14.12 5.12 -17.18
C PRO A 46 15.21 4.04 -17.10
N PRO A 47 15.48 3.29 -18.18
CA PRO A 47 16.61 2.38 -18.24
C PRO A 47 17.90 3.15 -17.93
N LEU A 48 18.66 2.67 -16.94
CA LEU A 48 20.00 3.19 -16.66
C LEU A 48 20.98 2.54 -17.64
N ALA A 49 22.03 3.27 -18.04
CA ALA A 49 23.11 2.67 -18.81
C ALA A 49 23.78 1.60 -17.94
N ASP A 50 24.02 0.41 -18.50
CA ASP A 50 24.77 -0.65 -17.81
C ASP A 50 26.17 -0.14 -17.46
N GLY A 51 26.36 0.24 -16.19
CA GLY A 51 27.68 0.41 -15.62
C GLY A 51 28.25 -1.00 -15.43
N GLY A 52 28.88 -1.56 -16.45
CA GLY A 52 29.44 -2.93 -16.45
C GLY A 52 30.62 -3.16 -15.48
N GLY A 53 30.61 -2.50 -14.32
CA GLY A 53 31.58 -2.64 -13.24
C GLY A 53 31.00 -3.36 -12.02
N ALA A 54 31.89 -3.79 -11.12
CA ALA A 54 31.50 -4.17 -9.77
C ALA A 54 30.83 -2.96 -9.08
N GLY A 55 29.74 -3.19 -8.34
CA GLY A 55 29.05 -2.13 -7.62
C GLY A 55 29.95 -1.39 -6.63
N LEU A 56 29.58 -0.16 -6.28
CA LEU A 56 30.29 0.65 -5.31
C LEU A 56 30.12 0.05 -3.91
N SER A 57 31.17 0.18 -3.09
CA SER A 57 31.09 -0.09 -1.66
C SER A 57 30.14 0.90 -0.96
N ILE A 58 29.60 0.52 0.20
CA ILE A 58 28.76 1.39 1.02
C ILE A 58 29.59 2.58 1.52
N GLY A 59 30.88 2.37 1.83
CA GLY A 59 31.83 3.45 2.12
C GLY A 59 31.89 4.50 1.00
N GLU A 60 32.07 4.08 -0.26
CA GLU A 60 32.07 5.00 -1.40
C GLU A 60 30.72 5.71 -1.57
N LEU A 61 29.60 5.00 -1.35
CA LEU A 61 28.27 5.60 -1.43
C LEU A 61 28.00 6.62 -0.30
N LEU A 62 28.55 6.40 0.90
CA LEU A 62 28.53 7.36 1.99
C LEU A 62 29.31 8.62 1.62
N ASP A 63 30.48 8.48 0.97
CA ASP A 63 31.23 9.62 0.45
C ASP A 63 30.45 10.37 -0.62
N ARG A 64 29.81 9.67 -1.57
CA ARG A 64 28.92 10.31 -2.56
C ARG A 64 27.75 11.05 -1.92
N ALA A 65 27.19 10.52 -0.84
CA ALA A 65 26.13 11.19 -0.09
C ALA A 65 26.67 12.44 0.63
N ARG A 66 27.86 12.34 1.24
CA ARG A 66 28.56 13.46 1.91
C ARG A 66 28.88 14.59 0.93
N GLU A 67 29.39 14.29 -0.26
CA GLU A 67 29.63 15.25 -1.36
C GLU A 67 28.36 16.03 -1.75
N ARG A 68 27.18 15.45 -1.52
CA ARG A 68 25.87 16.05 -1.81
C ARG A 68 25.23 16.74 -0.61
N GLY A 69 26.00 16.96 0.47
CA GLY A 69 25.58 17.70 1.65
C GLY A 69 24.78 16.87 2.67
N MET A 70 24.79 15.53 2.58
CA MET A 70 24.19 14.68 3.60
C MET A 70 25.10 14.59 4.83
N ALA A 71 24.54 14.82 6.01
CA ALA A 71 25.20 14.47 7.27
C ALA A 71 25.22 12.94 7.43
N VAL A 72 26.39 12.33 7.27
CA VAL A 72 26.59 10.87 7.35
C VAL A 72 26.98 10.37 8.73
N ASP A 73 27.21 11.29 9.69
CA ASP A 73 27.57 10.97 11.08
C ASP A 73 26.41 10.31 11.85
N ASP A 74 25.16 10.73 11.56
CA ASP A 74 23.93 10.17 12.10
C ASP A 74 22.92 9.90 10.95
N VAL A 75 23.14 8.80 10.21
CA VAL A 75 22.36 8.46 9.02
C VAL A 75 21.81 7.05 9.08
N SER A 76 20.59 6.86 8.58
CA SER A 76 20.00 5.55 8.33
C SER A 76 20.03 5.22 6.85
N LEU A 77 20.60 4.08 6.51
CA LEU A 77 20.66 3.48 5.19
C LEU A 77 19.56 2.43 5.07
N THR A 78 18.81 2.44 3.97
CA THR A 78 17.92 1.34 3.58
C THR A 78 18.59 0.55 2.49
N LEU A 79 18.85 -0.73 2.75
CA LEU A 79 19.56 -1.62 1.83
C LEU A 79 18.60 -2.16 0.76
N PRO A 80 19.07 -2.33 -0.49
CA PRO A 80 18.25 -2.83 -1.58
C PRO A 80 17.86 -4.30 -1.33
N VAL A 81 16.62 -4.62 -1.65
CA VAL A 81 16.04 -5.97 -1.53
C VAL A 81 16.11 -6.72 -2.84
N SER A 82 16.01 -5.98 -3.94
CA SER A 82 15.95 -6.48 -5.30
C SER A 82 16.95 -5.74 -6.19
N GLU A 83 17.38 -6.37 -7.27
CA GLU A 83 18.15 -5.70 -8.31
C GLU A 83 17.40 -4.47 -8.87
N GLY A 84 18.11 -3.35 -9.02
CA GLY A 84 17.55 -2.07 -9.49
C GLY A 84 16.92 -1.20 -8.41
N GLU A 85 16.86 -1.67 -7.16
CA GLU A 85 16.57 -0.79 -6.01
C GLU A 85 17.82 -0.01 -5.60
N GLY A 86 17.62 1.24 -5.16
CA GLY A 86 18.71 2.10 -4.70
C GLY A 86 18.91 2.01 -3.20
N ILE A 87 20.11 2.38 -2.73
CA ILE A 87 20.38 2.58 -1.31
C ILE A 87 19.79 3.93 -0.90
N GLY A 88 18.83 3.92 0.02
CA GLY A 88 18.18 5.12 0.53
C GLY A 88 18.90 5.66 1.77
N PHE A 89 19.22 6.95 1.78
CA PHE A 89 19.82 7.68 2.89
C PHE A 89 18.75 8.54 3.56
N CYS A 90 18.55 8.34 4.86
CA CYS A 90 17.45 8.92 5.62
C CYS A 90 18.00 9.58 6.89
N GLN A 91 17.64 10.85 7.09
CA GLN A 91 17.97 11.60 8.30
C GLN A 91 16.83 11.49 9.32
N GLY A 92 17.15 11.04 10.53
CA GLY A 92 16.17 10.82 11.59
C GLY A 92 15.10 9.78 11.22
N ARG A 93 13.84 10.05 11.61
CA ARG A 93 12.68 9.17 11.35
C ARG A 93 11.85 9.59 10.13
N GLY A 94 12.34 10.54 9.33
CA GLY A 94 11.66 11.08 8.15
C GLY A 94 11.74 10.15 6.92
N PRO A 95 11.12 10.55 5.79
CA PRO A 95 11.39 9.91 4.51
C PRO A 95 12.88 10.07 4.15
N CYS A 96 13.40 9.15 3.34
CA CYS A 96 14.78 9.22 2.88
C CYS A 96 14.92 10.39 1.91
N SER A 97 15.94 11.23 2.10
CA SER A 97 16.15 12.45 1.33
C SER A 97 16.95 12.21 0.05
N LEU A 98 17.69 11.09 0.00
CA LEU A 98 18.53 10.73 -1.13
C LEU A 98 18.45 9.22 -1.36
N SER A 99 18.33 8.79 -2.62
CA SER A 99 18.51 7.39 -3.01
C SER A 99 19.58 7.32 -4.08
N LEU A 100 20.59 6.48 -3.87
CA LEU A 100 21.70 6.30 -4.80
C LEU A 100 21.62 4.91 -5.45
N ASP A 101 21.99 4.86 -6.73
CA ASP A 101 22.22 3.62 -7.44
C ASP A 101 23.47 2.91 -6.87
N PRO A 102 23.37 1.65 -6.40
CA PRO A 102 24.52 0.93 -5.88
C PRO A 102 25.63 0.70 -6.93
N LEU A 103 25.32 0.73 -8.23
CA LEU A 103 26.31 0.51 -9.28
C LEU A 103 27.04 1.78 -9.69
N THR A 104 26.31 2.88 -9.87
CA THR A 104 26.86 4.12 -10.43
C THR A 104 27.09 5.23 -9.39
N GLY A 105 26.48 5.12 -8.21
CA GLY A 105 26.48 6.17 -7.19
C GLY A 105 25.72 7.43 -7.61
N LEU A 106 24.96 7.36 -8.71
CA LEU A 106 24.13 8.46 -9.19
C LEU A 106 22.79 8.50 -8.43
N PRO A 107 22.21 9.70 -8.24
CA PRO A 107 20.92 9.83 -7.61
C PRO A 107 19.83 9.19 -8.47
N LEU A 108 19.02 8.34 -7.84
CA LEU A 108 17.83 7.77 -8.45
C LEU A 108 16.66 8.74 -8.23
N PRO A 109 16.06 9.27 -9.32
CA PRO A 109 14.92 10.15 -9.18
C PRO A 109 13.73 9.38 -8.59
N GLU A 110 13.22 9.83 -7.45
CA GLU A 110 11.96 9.34 -6.90
C GLU A 110 10.80 10.05 -7.59
N ARG A 111 9.78 9.29 -8.03
CA ARG A 111 8.56 9.89 -8.54
C ARG A 111 7.58 10.13 -7.40
N ALA A 112 7.68 11.29 -6.76
CA ALA A 112 6.82 11.68 -5.65
C ALA A 112 5.32 11.48 -5.94
N ALA A 113 4.88 11.71 -7.18
CA ALA A 113 3.47 11.50 -7.54
C ALA A 113 2.96 10.06 -7.37
N LEU A 114 3.85 9.04 -7.41
CA LEU A 114 3.45 7.65 -7.15
C LEU A 114 3.18 7.38 -5.66
N THR A 115 3.60 8.28 -4.75
CA THR A 115 3.32 8.15 -3.32
C THR A 115 1.95 8.70 -2.93
N ILE A 116 1.25 9.45 -3.79
CA ILE A 116 -0.06 10.05 -3.51
C ILE A 116 -1.06 9.02 -2.96
N LEU A 117 -1.18 7.86 -3.62
CA LEU A 117 -2.07 6.79 -3.15
C LEU A 117 -1.55 6.13 -1.86
N LYS A 118 -0.24 6.02 -1.67
CA LYS A 118 0.36 5.53 -0.41
C LYS A 118 0.05 6.48 0.75
N ASP A 119 0.14 7.78 0.54
CA ASP A 119 -0.13 8.80 1.55
C ASP A 119 -1.63 8.93 1.85
N LEU A 120 -2.48 8.79 0.82
CA LEU A 120 -3.93 8.66 0.95
C LEU A 120 -4.29 7.45 1.82
N HIS A 121 -3.69 6.28 1.56
CA HIS A 121 -3.93 5.07 2.36
C HIS A 121 -3.39 5.21 3.78
N LYS A 122 -2.15 5.67 3.95
CA LYS A 122 -1.45 5.70 5.24
C LYS A 122 -2.07 6.71 6.22
N SER A 123 -2.50 7.86 5.71
CA SER A 123 -2.85 9.00 6.56
C SER A 123 -3.92 9.92 5.99
N ALA A 124 -4.50 9.62 4.83
CA ALA A 124 -5.43 10.53 4.15
C ALA A 124 -4.90 11.98 4.03
N PHE A 125 -3.57 12.16 3.93
CA PHE A 125 -2.87 13.45 3.95
C PHE A 125 -3.00 14.28 5.23
N LEU A 126 -3.53 13.71 6.33
CA LEU A 126 -3.74 14.39 7.61
C LEU A 126 -2.73 13.96 8.70
N GLY A 127 -1.61 13.36 8.31
CA GLY A 127 -0.57 12.91 9.24
C GLY A 127 -1.09 11.91 10.28
N PHE A 128 -0.75 12.13 11.56
CA PHE A 128 -1.13 11.20 12.63
C PHE A 128 -2.65 11.08 12.85
N PRO A 129 -3.44 12.17 12.94
CA PRO A 129 -4.91 12.09 13.00
C PRO A 129 -5.53 11.28 11.86
N GLY A 130 -5.03 11.46 10.65
CA GLY A 130 -5.51 10.70 9.49
C GLY A 130 -5.16 9.22 9.54
N ARG A 131 -4.01 8.86 10.10
CA ARG A 131 -3.68 7.44 10.37
C ARG A 131 -4.68 6.81 11.33
N ILE A 132 -5.15 7.55 12.34
CA ILE A 132 -6.22 7.10 13.24
C ILE A 132 -7.53 6.92 12.48
N LEU A 133 -7.91 7.91 11.67
CA LEU A 133 -9.12 7.85 10.85
C LEU A 133 -9.14 6.63 9.92
N VAL A 134 -8.04 6.36 9.20
CA VAL A 134 -7.96 5.17 8.34
C VAL A 134 -8.04 3.88 9.17
N SER A 135 -7.46 3.86 10.36
CA SER A 135 -7.55 2.69 11.26
C SER A 135 -8.98 2.42 11.72
N LEU A 136 -9.80 3.45 11.92
CA LEU A 136 -11.23 3.29 12.19
C LEU A 136 -11.98 2.65 11.01
N PHE A 137 -11.56 2.89 9.77
CA PHE A 137 -12.10 2.16 8.62
C PHE A 137 -11.70 0.68 8.63
N GLY A 138 -10.56 0.31 9.23
CA GLY A 138 -10.23 -1.08 9.54
C GLY A 138 -11.26 -1.73 10.46
N ILE A 139 -11.71 -1.03 11.51
CA ILE A 139 -12.80 -1.51 12.39
C ILE A 139 -14.12 -1.63 11.61
N ALA A 140 -14.45 -0.64 10.78
CA ALA A 140 -15.66 -0.71 9.96
C ALA A 140 -15.63 -1.91 9.01
N LEU A 141 -14.49 -2.17 8.37
CA LEU A 141 -14.29 -3.34 7.52
C LEU A 141 -14.47 -4.64 8.31
N PHE A 142 -13.91 -4.72 9.52
CA PHE A 142 -14.07 -5.87 10.42
C PHE A 142 -15.56 -6.14 10.70
N ILE A 143 -16.32 -5.12 11.09
CA ILE A 143 -17.77 -5.23 11.37
C ILE A 143 -18.54 -5.70 10.12
N VAL A 144 -18.27 -5.11 8.95
CA VAL A 144 -18.92 -5.49 7.69
C VAL A 144 -18.61 -6.94 7.31
N CYS A 145 -17.37 -7.39 7.52
CA CYS A 145 -16.96 -8.75 7.19
C CYS A 145 -17.53 -9.79 8.16
N VAL A 146 -17.50 -9.52 9.47
CA VAL A 146 -18.10 -10.42 10.48
C VAL A 146 -19.60 -10.54 10.26
N SER A 147 -20.30 -9.42 10.06
CA SER A 147 -21.74 -9.44 9.75
C SER A 147 -22.03 -10.18 8.43
N GLY A 148 -21.21 -9.98 7.40
CA GLY A 148 -21.31 -10.69 6.12
C GLY A 148 -21.11 -12.21 6.25
N LEU A 149 -20.12 -12.66 7.00
CA LEU A 149 -19.86 -14.08 7.25
C LEU A 149 -21.04 -14.74 7.96
N VAL A 150 -21.58 -14.09 9.00
CA VAL A 150 -22.74 -14.62 9.74
C VAL A 150 -23.98 -14.70 8.86
N LEU A 151 -24.20 -13.71 7.98
CA LEU A 151 -25.30 -13.70 7.01
C LEU A 151 -25.16 -14.81 5.95
N LEU A 152 -23.93 -15.17 5.60
CA LEU A 152 -23.66 -16.29 4.69
C LEU A 152 -24.12 -17.61 5.30
N GLY A 153 -23.93 -17.78 6.61
CA GLY A 153 -24.30 -19.00 7.32
C GLY A 153 -23.62 -20.23 6.71
N ARG A 154 -24.30 -21.38 6.66
CA ARG A 154 -23.71 -22.68 6.20
C ARG A 154 -23.13 -22.66 4.78
N ARG A 155 -23.54 -21.69 3.97
CA ARG A 155 -23.09 -21.55 2.59
C ARG A 155 -21.60 -21.25 2.46
N TRP A 156 -20.96 -20.70 3.49
CA TRP A 156 -19.52 -20.45 3.49
C TRP A 156 -18.68 -21.73 3.31
N ARG A 157 -19.25 -22.91 3.62
CA ARG A 157 -18.58 -24.22 3.57
C ARG A 157 -18.79 -24.98 2.26
N LEU A 158 -19.58 -24.46 1.33
CA LEU A 158 -19.93 -25.16 0.10
C LEU A 158 -19.24 -24.47 -1.09
N PRO A 159 -18.54 -25.22 -1.96
CA PRO A 159 -18.10 -24.69 -3.25
C PRO A 159 -19.33 -24.44 -4.11
N TRP A 160 -19.85 -23.22 -4.08
CA TRP A 160 -20.98 -22.83 -4.91
C TRP A 160 -20.50 -22.11 -6.17
N SER A 161 -20.99 -22.59 -7.32
CA SER A 161 -20.79 -21.89 -8.58
C SER A 161 -21.87 -20.81 -8.73
N PRO A 162 -21.52 -19.58 -9.17
CA PRO A 162 -22.51 -18.56 -9.50
C PRO A 162 -23.53 -19.11 -10.50
N ARG A 163 -24.83 -18.93 -10.23
CA ARG A 163 -25.85 -19.43 -11.16
C ARG A 163 -25.88 -18.51 -12.38
N ARG A 164 -25.40 -19.01 -13.53
CA ARG A 164 -25.38 -18.28 -14.82
C ARG A 164 -26.77 -17.91 -15.37
N THR A 165 -27.85 -18.42 -14.78
CA THR A 165 -29.23 -18.35 -15.31
C THR A 165 -30.07 -17.18 -14.78
N HIS A 166 -29.50 -16.23 -14.02
CA HIS A 166 -30.26 -15.09 -13.48
C HIS A 166 -29.70 -13.73 -13.96
N GLY A 167 -30.56 -12.71 -14.01
CA GLY A 167 -30.21 -11.36 -14.48
C GLY A 167 -29.04 -10.71 -13.73
N ALA A 168 -28.46 -9.64 -14.30
CA ALA A 168 -27.19 -9.03 -13.87
C ALA A 168 -27.06 -8.79 -12.35
N ARG A 169 -28.12 -8.31 -11.69
CA ARG A 169 -28.14 -8.08 -10.23
C ARG A 169 -27.93 -9.37 -9.42
N ALA A 170 -28.53 -10.48 -9.83
CA ALA A 170 -28.37 -11.76 -9.14
C ALA A 170 -26.94 -12.28 -9.32
N GLY A 171 -26.36 -12.13 -10.52
CA GLY A 171 -24.97 -12.48 -10.79
C GLY A 171 -23.98 -11.71 -9.90
N VAL A 172 -24.16 -10.39 -9.74
CA VAL A 172 -23.29 -9.58 -8.85
C VAL A 172 -23.45 -10.02 -7.38
N LEU A 173 -24.67 -10.34 -6.93
CA LEU A 173 -24.90 -10.84 -5.57
C LEU A 173 -24.24 -12.20 -5.32
N ASP A 174 -24.33 -13.12 -6.28
CA ASP A 174 -23.67 -14.42 -6.21
C ASP A 174 -22.15 -14.25 -6.14
N TRP A 175 -21.56 -13.44 -7.02
CA TRP A 175 -20.13 -13.14 -7.00
C TRP A 175 -19.69 -12.43 -5.71
N HIS A 176 -20.50 -11.53 -5.16
CA HIS A 176 -20.21 -10.88 -3.88
C HIS A 176 -20.12 -11.92 -2.74
N GLY A 177 -21.04 -12.89 -2.71
CA GLY A 177 -21.00 -13.99 -1.75
C GLY A 177 -19.80 -14.92 -1.94
N VAL A 178 -19.50 -15.30 -3.19
CA VAL A 178 -18.36 -16.17 -3.54
C VAL A 178 -17.05 -15.48 -3.18
N ILE A 179 -16.77 -14.32 -3.76
CA ILE A 179 -15.52 -13.59 -3.50
C ILE A 179 -15.35 -13.37 -2.00
N GLY A 180 -16.37 -12.83 -1.33
CA GLY A 180 -16.33 -12.54 0.10
C GLY A 180 -16.04 -13.77 0.96
N SER A 181 -16.54 -14.96 0.59
CA SER A 181 -16.24 -16.20 1.31
C SER A 181 -14.79 -16.68 1.12
N TRP A 182 -14.25 -16.58 -0.10
CA TRP A 182 -12.92 -17.07 -0.43
C TRP A 182 -11.83 -16.17 0.16
N ILE A 183 -12.01 -14.85 0.11
CA ILE A 183 -11.01 -13.89 0.60
C ILE A 183 -11.24 -13.50 2.07
N PHE A 184 -12.22 -14.07 2.77
CA PHE A 184 -12.54 -13.73 4.15
C PHE A 184 -11.33 -13.73 5.10
N PRO A 185 -10.41 -14.72 5.07
CA PRO A 185 -9.23 -14.68 5.94
C PRO A 185 -8.34 -13.45 5.69
N TRP A 186 -8.18 -13.04 4.43
CA TRP A 186 -7.43 -11.83 4.07
C TRP A 186 -8.18 -10.55 4.45
N LEU A 187 -9.51 -10.52 4.30
CA LEU A 187 -10.31 -9.39 4.78
C LEU A 187 -10.18 -9.18 6.29
N MET A 188 -10.14 -10.26 7.07
CA MET A 188 -9.87 -10.19 8.51
C MET A 188 -8.47 -9.70 8.80
N LEU A 189 -7.46 -10.19 8.07
CA LEU A 189 -6.10 -9.70 8.17
C LEU A 189 -6.05 -8.20 7.90
N PHE A 190 -6.55 -7.72 6.76
CA PHE A 190 -6.53 -6.30 6.39
C PHE A 190 -7.25 -5.42 7.41
N ALA A 191 -8.43 -5.87 7.87
CA ALA A 191 -9.24 -5.13 8.82
C ALA A 191 -8.56 -5.01 10.19
N LEU A 192 -8.04 -6.12 10.72
CA LEU A 192 -7.38 -6.14 12.04
C LEU A 192 -6.04 -5.42 12.00
N THR A 193 -5.19 -5.70 11.01
CA THR A 193 -3.87 -5.07 10.93
C THR A 193 -3.99 -3.57 10.62
N GLY A 194 -4.93 -3.20 9.74
CA GLY A 194 -5.23 -1.80 9.45
C GLY A 194 -5.75 -1.05 10.69
N ALA A 195 -6.65 -1.66 11.46
CA ALA A 195 -7.15 -1.08 12.71
C ALA A 195 -6.04 -0.93 13.77
N LEU A 196 -5.20 -1.94 13.94
CA LEU A 196 -4.13 -1.92 14.94
C LEU A 196 -3.00 -0.96 14.58
N SER A 197 -2.79 -0.63 13.30
CA SER A 197 -1.69 0.24 12.88
C SER A 197 -1.75 1.63 13.51
N GLY A 198 -2.84 2.37 13.35
CA GLY A 198 -2.99 3.71 13.95
C GLY A 198 -3.48 3.65 15.39
N LEU A 199 -4.45 2.80 15.71
CA LEU A 199 -4.99 2.72 17.08
C LEU A 199 -3.98 2.14 18.07
N GLY A 200 -3.13 1.21 17.66
CA GLY A 200 -2.03 0.71 18.48
C GLY A 200 -0.96 1.77 18.70
N ALA A 201 -0.65 2.58 17.68
CA ALA A 201 0.24 3.74 17.85
C ALA A 201 -0.35 4.78 18.81
N LEU A 202 -1.65 5.09 18.69
CA LEU A 202 -2.36 5.96 19.63
C LEU A 202 -2.33 5.39 21.04
N GLY A 203 -2.66 4.11 21.20
CA GLY A 203 -2.63 3.41 22.48
C GLY A 203 -1.24 3.45 23.11
N THR A 204 -0.18 3.23 22.33
CA THR A 204 1.20 3.32 22.84
C THR A 204 1.50 4.71 23.39
N VAL A 205 1.16 5.77 22.65
CA VAL A 205 1.44 7.16 23.06
C VAL A 205 0.57 7.62 24.24
N THR A 206 -0.68 7.16 24.32
CA THR A 206 -1.60 7.56 25.39
C THR A 206 -1.34 6.77 26.67
N LEU A 207 -1.12 5.46 26.58
CA LEU A 207 -0.85 4.61 27.74
C LEU A 207 0.58 4.80 28.27
N SER A 208 1.55 5.23 27.47
CA SER A 208 2.93 5.43 27.95
C SER A 208 3.01 6.42 29.11
N ARG A 209 2.14 7.44 29.14
CA ARG A 209 2.08 8.42 30.24
C ARG A 209 1.60 7.81 31.57
N VAL A 210 0.82 6.73 31.49
CA VAL A 210 0.30 6.01 32.66
C VAL A 210 1.27 4.91 33.08
N ALA A 211 1.83 4.17 32.12
CA ALA A 211 2.78 3.09 32.36
C ALA A 211 4.15 3.61 32.84
N TYR A 212 4.59 4.78 32.36
CA TYR A 212 5.84 5.44 32.73
C TYR A 212 5.57 6.88 33.21
N PRO A 213 5.03 7.07 34.43
CA PRO A 213 4.79 8.40 34.97
C PRO A 213 6.08 9.23 34.97
N GLY A 214 6.07 10.38 34.30
CA GLY A 214 7.22 11.30 34.22
C GLY A 214 8.28 10.98 33.15
N GLN A 215 8.26 9.79 32.53
CA GLN A 215 9.24 9.39 31.50
C GLN A 215 8.58 8.65 30.31
N PRO A 216 7.64 9.28 29.59
CA PRO A 216 6.87 8.61 28.53
C PRO A 216 7.71 8.16 27.32
N SER A 217 8.94 8.67 27.17
CA SER A 217 9.89 8.21 26.14
C SER A 217 10.49 6.83 26.45
N GLN A 218 10.49 6.39 27.72
CA GLN A 218 11.05 5.12 28.14
C GLN A 218 10.34 3.92 27.52
N VAL A 219 9.04 4.03 27.19
CA VAL A 219 8.31 3.01 26.43
C VAL A 219 9.00 2.66 25.10
N PHE A 220 9.63 3.64 24.43
CA PHE A 220 10.34 3.39 23.19
C PHE A 220 11.69 2.73 23.44
N ALA A 221 12.35 3.01 24.57
CA ALA A 221 13.57 2.31 24.94
C ALA A 221 13.28 0.84 25.33
N ASP A 222 12.15 0.57 25.97
CA ASP A 222 11.77 -0.80 26.32
C ASP A 222 11.26 -1.60 25.11
N LEU A 223 10.66 -0.92 24.13
CA LEU A 223 10.16 -1.54 22.89
C LEU A 223 11.24 -1.68 21.80
N LEU A 224 12.11 -0.69 21.65
CA LEU A 224 13.09 -0.59 20.55
C LEU A 224 14.53 -0.73 21.04
N GLY A 225 14.73 -0.91 22.35
CA GLY A 225 16.01 -0.91 23.02
C GLY A 225 16.56 0.49 23.32
N PRO A 226 17.61 0.57 24.17
CA PRO A 226 18.19 1.83 24.60
C PRO A 226 18.78 2.62 23.42
N PRO A 227 18.88 3.96 23.53
CA PRO A 227 19.60 4.76 22.55
C PRO A 227 21.07 4.34 22.46
N PRO A 228 21.74 4.64 21.34
CA PRO A 228 23.18 4.39 21.22
C PRO A 228 23.96 5.12 22.33
N PRO A 229 25.15 4.60 22.70
CA PRO A 229 26.05 5.29 23.62
C PRO A 229 26.31 6.73 23.17
N ALA A 230 26.45 7.64 24.13
CA ALA A 230 26.80 9.02 23.84
C ALA A 230 28.22 9.12 23.24
N ALA A 231 28.42 10.08 22.35
CA ALA A 231 29.73 10.40 21.78
C ALA A 231 30.78 10.63 22.88
N SER A 232 31.97 10.06 22.69
CA SER A 232 33.10 10.19 23.60
C SER A 232 33.87 11.52 23.43
N GLY A 233 33.66 12.20 22.31
CA GLY A 233 34.39 13.40 21.90
C GLY A 233 35.78 13.11 21.33
N ARG A 234 36.12 11.83 21.10
CA ARG A 234 37.40 11.39 20.53
C ARG A 234 37.19 10.94 19.09
N PRO A 235 38.06 11.31 18.16
CA PRO A 235 37.91 10.89 16.77
C PRO A 235 38.12 9.39 16.63
N LEU A 236 37.33 8.76 15.76
CA LEU A 236 37.46 7.36 15.42
C LEU A 236 38.84 7.07 14.80
N VAL A 237 39.52 6.04 15.30
CA VAL A 237 40.81 5.58 14.76
C VAL A 237 40.57 4.35 13.88
N GLY A 238 40.96 4.41 12.61
CA GLY A 238 40.86 3.28 11.67
C GLY A 238 39.72 3.34 10.65
N GLY A 239 38.88 4.39 10.72
CA GLY A 239 37.78 4.61 9.77
C GLY A 239 36.59 3.66 9.98
N LEU A 240 35.51 3.91 9.23
CA LEU A 240 34.28 3.13 9.27
C LEU A 240 34.35 2.00 8.22
N ASP A 241 34.59 0.76 8.65
CA ASP A 241 34.56 -0.43 7.79
C ASP A 241 33.21 -1.18 7.98
N LEU A 242 32.18 -0.68 7.30
CA LEU A 242 30.81 -1.17 7.44
C LEU A 242 30.64 -2.55 6.79
N GLU A 243 31.32 -2.78 5.67
CA GLU A 243 31.29 -4.02 4.91
C GLU A 243 31.77 -5.19 5.77
N ARG A 244 32.90 -5.02 6.47
CA ARG A 244 33.42 -6.06 7.37
C ARG A 244 32.45 -6.38 8.52
N ILE A 245 31.75 -5.38 9.05
CA ILE A 245 30.75 -5.58 10.11
C ILE A 245 29.53 -6.31 9.55
N LEU A 246 29.04 -5.93 8.35
CA LEU A 246 27.94 -6.63 7.68
C LEU A 246 28.28 -8.08 7.33
N GLU A 247 29.50 -8.34 6.84
CA GLU A 247 29.99 -9.70 6.55
C GLU A 247 30.15 -10.55 7.82
N ARG A 248 30.57 -9.93 8.92
CA ARG A 248 30.62 -10.60 10.22
C ARG A 248 29.21 -10.92 10.71
N ASP A 249 28.30 -9.96 10.65
CA ASP A 249 26.90 -10.13 11.06
C ASP A 249 26.21 -11.24 10.26
N ALA A 250 26.40 -11.28 8.95
CA ALA A 250 25.87 -12.33 8.08
C ALA A 250 26.43 -13.72 8.40
N ARG A 251 27.68 -13.82 8.88
CA ARG A 251 28.29 -15.09 9.32
C ARG A 251 27.80 -15.52 10.69
N ASP A 252 27.72 -14.58 11.63
CA ASP A 252 27.31 -14.84 13.01
C ASP A 252 25.80 -15.15 13.10
N PHE A 253 24.99 -14.55 12.21
CA PHE A 253 23.53 -14.71 12.15
C PHE A 253 23.03 -15.12 10.75
N PRO A 254 23.24 -16.38 10.33
CA PRO A 254 22.94 -16.84 8.96
C PRO A 254 21.44 -16.85 8.59
N GLN A 255 20.54 -16.70 9.56
CA GLN A 255 19.09 -16.60 9.33
C GLN A 255 18.57 -15.16 9.29
N PHE A 256 19.43 -14.18 9.54
CA PHE A 256 19.11 -12.76 9.56
C PHE A 256 19.52 -12.12 8.24
N THR A 257 18.60 -11.37 7.64
CA THR A 257 18.86 -10.60 6.42
C THR A 257 18.79 -9.12 6.74
N ALA A 258 19.94 -8.43 6.65
CA ALA A 258 20.02 -6.99 6.85
C ALA A 258 19.14 -6.25 5.84
N ARG A 259 18.39 -5.24 6.32
CA ARG A 259 17.51 -4.37 5.51
C ARG A 259 17.75 -2.89 5.76
N ARG A 260 18.29 -2.56 6.93
CA ARG A 260 18.59 -1.20 7.35
C ARG A 260 19.90 -1.19 8.10
N VAL A 261 20.68 -0.15 7.91
CA VAL A 261 21.86 0.14 8.72
C VAL A 261 21.71 1.54 9.26
N LYS A 262 21.81 1.72 10.58
CA LYS A 262 21.83 3.04 11.18
C LYS A 262 23.22 3.28 11.76
N ILE A 263 23.85 4.35 11.30
CA ILE A 263 25.12 4.85 11.83
C ILE A 263 24.79 5.94 12.83
N SER A 264 25.42 5.89 14.00
CA SER A 264 25.36 6.95 15.00
C SER A 264 26.75 7.32 15.47
N HIS A 265 27.03 8.63 15.49
CA HIS A 265 28.32 9.22 15.82
C HIS A 265 29.47 8.65 14.97
N GLY A 266 29.26 8.46 13.66
CA GLY A 266 30.17 7.77 12.75
C GLY A 266 31.63 8.26 12.72
N GLU A 267 31.92 9.48 13.17
CA GLU A 267 33.28 10.04 13.24
C GLU A 267 33.91 9.97 14.66
N ASP A 268 33.19 9.45 15.66
CA ASP A 268 33.62 9.32 17.06
C ASP A 268 34.08 7.89 17.43
N ASP A 269 34.96 7.74 18.41
CA ASP A 269 35.39 6.43 18.94
C ASP A 269 34.23 5.61 19.54
N ALA A 270 33.19 6.28 20.04
CA ALA A 270 31.94 5.67 20.49
C ALA A 270 30.93 5.43 19.35
N ALA A 271 31.36 5.54 18.08
CA ALA A 271 30.52 5.25 16.92
C ALA A 271 29.87 3.87 17.05
N THR A 272 28.58 3.83 16.70
CA THR A 272 27.82 2.57 16.67
C THR A 272 27.12 2.38 15.34
N ILE A 273 27.06 1.12 14.93
CA ILE A 273 26.26 0.66 13.80
C ILE A 273 25.16 -0.25 14.33
N GLU A 274 23.92 0.11 14.06
CA GLU A 274 22.77 -0.76 14.27
C GLU A 274 22.33 -1.36 12.95
N ILE A 275 22.50 -2.67 12.79
CA ILE A 275 22.03 -3.43 11.64
C ILE A 275 20.62 -3.95 11.96
N GLY A 276 19.61 -3.40 11.30
CA GLY A 276 18.23 -3.84 11.39
C GLY A 276 17.85 -4.74 10.22
N GLY A 277 17.09 -5.80 10.47
CA GLY A 277 16.81 -6.80 9.44
C GLY A 277 15.59 -7.65 9.66
N ILE A 278 15.53 -8.76 8.96
CA ILE A 278 14.43 -9.73 9.05
C ILE A 278 15.03 -11.09 9.32
N THR A 279 14.59 -11.71 10.41
CA THR A 279 14.98 -13.06 10.80
C THR A 279 14.02 -14.10 10.19
N ARG A 280 14.55 -15.16 9.59
CA ARG A 280 13.74 -16.23 9.00
C ARG A 280 12.86 -16.90 10.07
N GLY A 281 11.61 -17.16 9.72
CA GLY A 281 10.60 -17.77 10.59
C GLY A 281 9.93 -16.81 11.57
N LEU A 282 10.33 -15.54 11.62
CA LEU A 282 9.79 -14.54 12.54
C LEU A 282 9.08 -13.41 11.77
N PRO A 283 7.75 -13.26 11.89
CA PRO A 283 7.03 -12.13 11.31
C PRO A 283 7.35 -10.85 12.10
N SER A 284 8.46 -10.22 11.75
CA SER A 284 9.01 -9.03 12.39
C SER A 284 9.45 -7.98 11.36
N THR A 285 10.04 -6.88 11.82
CA THR A 285 10.57 -5.82 10.97
C THR A 285 11.99 -5.46 11.40
N ALA A 286 12.72 -4.76 10.53
CA ALA A 286 14.04 -4.22 10.81
C ALA A 286 14.13 -3.24 11.99
N LEU A 287 12.99 -2.85 12.57
CA LEU A 287 12.91 -2.02 13.76
C LEU A 287 12.94 -2.85 15.06
N PHE A 288 12.54 -4.12 15.00
CA PHE A 288 12.42 -5.02 16.16
C PHE A 288 13.38 -6.23 16.10
N GLU A 289 14.03 -6.47 14.95
CA GLU A 289 15.20 -7.34 14.85
C GLU A 289 16.42 -6.46 14.52
N SER A 290 17.35 -6.34 15.46
CA SER A 290 18.59 -5.60 15.18
C SER A 290 19.79 -6.02 16.01
N HIS A 291 20.98 -5.81 15.45
CA HIS A 291 22.27 -6.06 16.07
C HIS A 291 23.06 -4.76 16.13
N LEU A 292 23.48 -4.37 17.33
CA LEU A 292 24.22 -3.14 17.61
C LEU A 292 25.70 -3.46 17.78
N TYR A 293 26.54 -2.88 16.95
CA TYR A 293 27.99 -3.03 16.97
C TYR A 293 28.67 -1.71 17.34
N ARG A 294 29.78 -1.79 18.06
CA ARG A 294 30.74 -0.68 18.18
C ARG A 294 31.64 -0.68 16.94
N VAL A 295 31.84 0.49 16.34
CA VAL A 295 32.66 0.61 15.12
C VAL A 295 34.14 0.38 15.40
N ALA A 296 34.68 0.98 16.48
CA ALA A 296 36.12 1.00 16.77
C ALA A 296 36.77 -0.40 16.83
N ASP A 297 36.06 -1.41 17.34
CA ASP A 297 36.55 -2.77 17.54
C ASP A 297 35.67 -3.86 16.89
N GLY A 298 34.54 -3.46 16.28
CA GLY A 298 33.55 -4.37 15.71
C GLY A 298 32.87 -5.27 16.75
N THR A 299 32.87 -4.89 18.03
CA THR A 299 32.24 -5.69 19.10
C THR A 299 30.72 -5.59 19.05
N LEU A 300 30.03 -6.73 19.19
CA LEU A 300 28.59 -6.77 19.33
C LEU A 300 28.21 -6.30 20.74
N LEU A 301 27.51 -5.17 20.84
CA LEU A 301 27.05 -4.57 22.08
C LEU A 301 25.68 -5.12 22.50
N ALA A 302 24.79 -5.35 21.55
CA ALA A 302 23.46 -5.88 21.80
C ALA A 302 22.89 -6.59 20.57
N ALA A 303 22.14 -7.67 20.80
CA ALA A 303 21.30 -8.29 19.80
C ALA A 303 19.84 -8.28 20.31
N ARG A 304 18.91 -7.89 19.45
CA ARG A 304 17.49 -7.73 19.76
C ARG A 304 16.65 -8.54 18.81
N SER A 305 15.64 -9.21 19.36
CA SER A 305 14.64 -9.92 18.59
C SER A 305 13.25 -9.64 19.13
N ALA A 306 12.25 -9.69 18.25
CA ALA A 306 10.85 -9.67 18.64
C ALA A 306 10.52 -10.81 19.62
N THR A 307 11.30 -11.90 19.62
CA THR A 307 11.14 -13.01 20.57
C THR A 307 11.40 -12.63 22.03
N ASP A 308 12.13 -11.53 22.28
CA ASP A 308 12.40 -11.00 23.61
C ASP A 308 11.14 -10.39 24.26
N HIS A 309 10.06 -10.20 23.51
CA HIS A 309 8.82 -9.61 23.99
C HIS A 309 7.71 -10.64 24.25
N GLY A 310 6.76 -10.25 25.11
CA GLY A 310 5.56 -11.02 25.38
C GLY A 310 4.67 -11.24 24.13
N PRO A 311 3.75 -12.21 24.18
CA PRO A 311 2.95 -12.63 23.01
C PRO A 311 2.12 -11.49 22.39
N TRP A 312 1.64 -10.54 23.18
CA TRP A 312 0.86 -9.40 22.69
C TRP A 312 1.70 -8.41 21.91
N THR A 313 2.89 -8.06 22.41
CA THR A 313 3.84 -7.20 21.70
C THR A 313 4.32 -7.86 20.42
N ARG A 314 4.59 -9.18 20.45
CA ARG A 314 4.92 -9.96 19.25
C ARG A 314 3.82 -9.92 18.20
N ALA A 315 2.55 -10.07 18.62
CA ALA A 315 1.42 -9.95 17.72
C ALA A 315 1.32 -8.54 17.11
N PHE A 316 1.58 -7.49 17.91
CA PHE A 316 1.63 -6.11 17.42
C PHE A 316 2.80 -5.87 16.44
N ILE A 317 3.98 -6.41 16.71
CA ILE A 317 5.13 -6.36 15.79
C ILE A 317 4.79 -7.02 14.45
N ALA A 318 4.10 -8.16 14.48
CA ALA A 318 3.68 -8.90 13.28
C ALA A 318 2.61 -8.17 12.44
N VAL A 319 1.90 -7.18 12.99
CA VAL A 319 0.89 -6.39 12.25
C VAL A 319 1.51 -5.74 11.02
N GLN A 320 2.70 -5.15 11.15
CA GLN A 320 3.34 -4.42 10.06
C GLN A 320 3.72 -5.33 8.88
N PRO A 321 4.55 -6.38 9.02
CA PRO A 321 4.91 -7.23 7.88
C PRO A 321 3.67 -7.91 7.26
N LEU A 322 2.69 -8.32 8.08
CA LEU A 322 1.46 -8.90 7.56
C LEU A 322 0.64 -7.90 6.75
N HIS A 323 0.49 -6.65 7.19
CA HIS A 323 -0.30 -5.65 6.47
C HIS A 323 0.34 -5.17 5.17
N PHE A 324 1.67 -4.99 5.17
CA PHE A 324 2.43 -4.50 4.02
C PHE A 324 2.84 -5.62 3.05
N ALA A 325 2.39 -6.85 3.30
CA ALA A 325 2.77 -8.06 2.55
C ALA A 325 4.29 -8.30 2.52
N ASP A 326 5.00 -7.93 3.58
CA ASP A 326 6.42 -8.27 3.73
C ASP A 326 6.55 -9.70 4.29
N TYR A 327 6.69 -10.64 3.36
CA TYR A 327 6.83 -12.07 3.64
C TYR A 327 8.26 -12.58 3.55
N ALA A 328 9.26 -11.69 3.59
CA ALA A 328 10.66 -12.07 3.49
C ALA A 328 11.07 -13.10 4.57
N TRP A 329 10.49 -13.03 5.76
CA TRP A 329 10.71 -13.96 6.86
C TRP A 329 10.30 -15.42 6.56
N VAL A 330 9.41 -15.68 5.60
CA VAL A 330 9.04 -17.06 5.20
C VAL A 330 10.21 -17.73 4.44
N GLY A 331 11.04 -16.93 3.76
CA GLY A 331 12.15 -17.38 2.95
C GLY A 331 11.74 -17.97 1.60
N GLY A 332 12.68 -18.02 0.65
CA GLY A 332 12.51 -18.66 -0.66
C GLY A 332 11.39 -18.08 -1.53
N GLY A 333 11.14 -18.72 -2.69
CA GLY A 333 10.13 -18.28 -3.68
C GLY A 333 8.68 -18.15 -3.15
N TRP A 334 8.40 -18.65 -1.94
CA TRP A 334 7.12 -18.47 -1.24
C TRP A 334 6.79 -17.01 -0.93
N SER A 335 7.80 -16.18 -0.64
CA SER A 335 7.58 -14.74 -0.38
C SER A 335 6.89 -14.07 -1.58
N SER A 336 7.41 -14.26 -2.79
CA SER A 336 6.84 -13.71 -4.01
C SER A 336 5.42 -14.22 -4.29
N TRP A 337 5.18 -15.52 -4.06
CA TRP A 337 3.85 -16.11 -4.22
C TRP A 337 2.84 -15.54 -3.23
N LEU A 338 3.19 -15.42 -1.95
CA LEU A 338 2.33 -14.82 -0.92
C LEU A 338 2.07 -13.34 -1.18
N ARG A 339 3.06 -12.58 -1.64
CA ARG A 339 2.88 -11.19 -2.09
C ARG A 339 1.87 -11.09 -3.23
N GLY A 340 2.00 -11.96 -4.24
CA GLY A 340 1.05 -12.04 -5.35
C GLY A 340 -0.37 -12.41 -4.91
N LEU A 341 -0.50 -13.39 -3.99
CA LEU A 341 -1.79 -13.76 -3.40
C LEU A 341 -2.41 -12.63 -2.58
N HIS A 342 -1.59 -11.93 -1.78
CA HIS A 342 -2.01 -10.79 -0.97
C HIS A 342 -2.51 -9.63 -1.86
N LEU A 343 -1.78 -9.31 -2.93
CA LEU A 343 -2.22 -8.31 -3.91
C LEU A 343 -3.51 -8.74 -4.61
N THR A 344 -3.60 -10.01 -5.03
CA THR A 344 -4.80 -10.56 -5.70
C THR A 344 -6.03 -10.50 -4.80
N THR A 345 -5.90 -10.87 -3.53
CA THR A 345 -6.98 -10.78 -2.55
C THR A 345 -7.34 -9.33 -2.22
N GLY A 346 -6.38 -8.40 -2.24
CA GLY A 346 -6.62 -6.96 -2.21
C GLY A 346 -7.48 -6.48 -3.39
N VAL A 347 -7.12 -6.84 -4.62
CA VAL A 347 -7.90 -6.49 -5.83
C VAL A 347 -9.30 -7.10 -5.77
N LEU A 348 -9.43 -8.35 -5.31
CA LEU A 348 -10.72 -8.99 -5.08
C LEU A 348 -11.53 -8.27 -3.99
N ALA A 349 -10.90 -7.72 -2.95
CA ALA A 349 -11.58 -6.90 -1.94
C ALA A 349 -12.12 -5.59 -2.55
N CYS A 350 -11.37 -4.95 -3.45
CA CYS A 350 -11.87 -3.79 -4.20
C CYS A 350 -13.09 -4.17 -5.06
N LEU A 351 -13.04 -5.30 -5.77
CA LEU A 351 -14.18 -5.79 -6.58
C LEU A 351 -15.38 -6.16 -5.71
N LEU A 352 -15.16 -6.76 -4.54
CA LEU A 352 -16.20 -7.09 -3.57
C LEU A 352 -16.91 -5.81 -3.08
N CYS A 353 -16.13 -4.80 -2.71
CA CYS A 353 -16.63 -3.51 -2.24
C CYS A 353 -17.39 -2.77 -3.36
N ALA A 354 -16.81 -2.68 -4.55
CA ALA A 354 -17.46 -2.09 -5.73
C ALA A 354 -18.76 -2.82 -6.09
N GLY A 355 -18.77 -4.16 -6.03
CA GLY A 355 -19.97 -4.97 -6.24
C GLY A 355 -21.07 -4.68 -5.20
N GLY A 356 -20.69 -4.52 -3.92
CA GLY A 356 -21.62 -4.12 -2.85
C GLY A 356 -22.24 -2.73 -3.08
N LEU A 357 -21.41 -1.75 -3.44
CA LEU A 357 -21.84 -0.39 -3.79
C LEU A 357 -22.75 -0.39 -5.03
N HIS A 358 -22.43 -1.20 -6.03
CA HIS A 358 -23.26 -1.34 -7.23
C HIS A 358 -24.63 -1.94 -6.91
N LEU A 359 -24.69 -3.01 -6.09
CA LEU A 359 -25.96 -3.59 -5.63
C LEU A 359 -26.80 -2.59 -4.83
N TRP A 360 -26.15 -1.76 -4.01
CA TRP A 360 -26.79 -0.68 -3.28
C TRP A 360 -27.36 0.39 -4.23
N GLY A 361 -26.58 0.80 -5.24
CA GLY A 361 -27.01 1.75 -6.27
C GLY A 361 -28.22 1.26 -7.06
N LEU A 362 -28.21 -0.02 -7.48
CA LEU A 362 -29.35 -0.65 -8.18
C LEU A 362 -30.63 -0.66 -7.33
N ARG A 363 -30.51 -0.82 -6.00
CA ARG A 363 -31.67 -0.76 -5.10
C ARG A 363 -32.22 0.66 -4.96
N ARG A 364 -31.36 1.67 -4.90
CA ARG A 364 -31.75 3.09 -4.78
C ARG A 364 -32.48 3.57 -6.04
N GLN A 365 -31.95 3.22 -7.22
CA GLN A 365 -32.52 3.64 -8.51
C GLN A 365 -33.92 3.08 -8.80
N ALA A 366 -34.40 2.11 -8.01
CA ALA A 366 -35.80 1.66 -8.07
C ALA A 366 -36.78 2.74 -7.59
N VAL A 367 -36.30 3.76 -6.87
CA VAL A 367 -37.09 4.91 -6.42
C VAL A 367 -36.74 6.12 -7.29
N ALA A 368 -37.73 6.72 -7.93
CA ALA A 368 -37.56 7.81 -8.91
C ALA A 368 -37.33 9.19 -8.27
N THR A 369 -36.43 9.29 -7.30
CA THR A 369 -36.02 10.59 -6.70
C THR A 369 -34.64 11.02 -7.20
N TRP A 370 -34.38 12.33 -7.25
CA TRP A 370 -33.12 12.87 -7.75
C TRP A 370 -31.90 12.32 -7.01
N SER A 371 -31.99 12.21 -5.67
CA SER A 371 -30.91 11.72 -4.81
C SER A 371 -30.63 10.24 -5.07
N CYS A 372 -31.64 9.44 -5.39
CA CYS A 372 -31.49 8.03 -5.75
C CYS A 372 -30.81 7.81 -7.11
N VAL A 373 -30.69 8.85 -7.94
CA VAL A 373 -29.95 8.81 -9.21
C VAL A 373 -28.56 9.45 -9.07
N VAL A 374 -28.46 10.61 -8.43
CA VAL A 374 -27.20 11.36 -8.32
C VAL A 374 -26.20 10.70 -7.38
N VAL A 375 -26.64 10.19 -6.22
CA VAL A 375 -25.70 9.63 -5.24
C VAL A 375 -25.00 8.37 -5.79
N PRO A 376 -25.67 7.39 -6.42
CA PRO A 376 -24.97 6.28 -7.07
C PRO A 376 -23.96 6.70 -8.15
N ARG A 377 -24.24 7.80 -8.87
CA ARG A 377 -23.29 8.34 -9.86
C ARG A 377 -22.06 8.97 -9.21
N LEU A 378 -22.24 9.71 -8.13
CA LEU A 378 -21.13 10.22 -7.33
C LEU A 378 -20.27 9.07 -6.80
N VAL A 379 -20.89 7.99 -6.34
CA VAL A 379 -20.18 6.77 -5.92
C VAL A 379 -19.36 6.18 -7.08
N GLU A 380 -19.96 6.01 -8.26
CA GLU A 380 -19.27 5.56 -9.47
C GLU A 380 -18.14 6.54 -9.88
N GLY A 381 -18.36 7.84 -9.75
CA GLY A 381 -17.39 8.88 -10.09
C GLY A 381 -16.19 8.92 -9.15
N VAL A 382 -16.41 8.81 -7.84
CA VAL A 382 -15.32 8.72 -6.85
C VAL A 382 -14.52 7.45 -7.05
N CYS A 383 -15.19 6.29 -7.11
CA CYS A 383 -14.52 4.99 -7.19
C CYS A 383 -13.87 4.78 -8.56
N GLY A 384 -14.63 4.95 -9.65
CA GLY A 384 -14.15 4.80 -11.02
C GLY A 384 -13.15 5.88 -11.41
N GLY A 385 -13.37 7.12 -10.97
CA GLY A 385 -12.43 8.23 -11.19
C GLY A 385 -11.08 8.00 -10.53
N LEU A 386 -11.04 7.40 -9.34
CA LEU A 386 -9.78 7.03 -8.68
C LEU A 386 -8.97 6.04 -9.52
N VAL A 387 -9.64 5.02 -10.07
CA VAL A 387 -8.98 4.01 -10.93
C VAL A 387 -8.50 4.65 -12.24
N VAL A 388 -9.31 5.50 -12.87
CA VAL A 388 -8.93 6.23 -14.10
C VAL A 388 -7.76 7.18 -13.85
N ALA A 389 -7.79 7.95 -12.77
CA ALA A 389 -6.71 8.86 -12.39
C ALA A 389 -5.40 8.11 -12.12
N SER A 390 -5.48 6.94 -11.50
CA SER A 390 -4.31 6.07 -11.26
C SER A 390 -3.72 5.55 -12.57
N GLY A 391 -4.56 5.12 -13.52
CA GLY A 391 -4.10 4.72 -14.86
C GLY A 391 -3.48 5.88 -15.64
N ALA A 392 -4.07 7.07 -15.58
CA ALA A 392 -3.53 8.28 -16.21
C ALA A 392 -2.17 8.68 -15.61
N LEU A 393 -2.02 8.54 -14.29
CA LEU A 393 -0.76 8.76 -13.59
C LEU A 393 0.34 7.80 -14.11
N LEU A 394 0.03 6.51 -14.25
CA LEU A 394 0.96 5.51 -14.81
C LEU A 394 1.38 5.85 -16.25
N CYS A 395 0.44 6.28 -17.10
CA CYS A 395 0.78 6.73 -18.45
C CYS A 395 1.68 7.97 -18.43
N PHE A 396 1.38 8.94 -17.57
CA PHE A 396 2.14 10.18 -17.49
C PHE A 396 3.58 9.94 -17.07
N VAL A 397 3.81 9.08 -16.07
CA VAL A 397 5.17 8.79 -15.62
C VAL A 397 5.99 8.11 -16.72
N GLN A 398 5.41 7.23 -17.53
CA GLN A 398 6.15 6.60 -18.63
C GLN A 398 6.31 7.50 -19.86
N ALA A 399 5.37 8.40 -20.11
CA ALA A 399 5.40 9.28 -21.29
C ALA A 399 6.33 10.48 -21.10
N ILE A 400 6.44 11.02 -19.89
CA ILE A 400 7.11 12.30 -19.62
C ILE A 400 8.33 12.06 -18.71
N PRO A 401 9.55 12.36 -19.21
CA PRO A 401 10.76 12.31 -18.41
C PRO A 401 10.67 13.18 -17.15
N PRO A 402 11.31 12.79 -16.03
CA PRO A 402 11.30 13.58 -14.80
C PRO A 402 11.72 15.04 -14.99
N ALA A 403 12.72 15.29 -15.85
CA ALA A 403 13.24 16.63 -16.13
C ALA A 403 12.21 17.58 -16.80
N SER A 404 11.22 17.04 -17.52
CA SER A 404 10.22 17.84 -18.24
C SER A 404 8.84 17.85 -17.58
N ALA A 405 8.62 17.00 -16.58
CA ALA A 405 7.33 16.92 -15.87
C ALA A 405 7.06 18.15 -14.98
N GLY A 406 8.09 18.90 -14.60
CA GLY A 406 8.05 19.86 -13.49
C GLY A 406 7.87 19.15 -12.14
N GLU A 407 8.13 19.85 -11.04
CA GLU A 407 8.20 19.25 -9.69
C GLU A 407 6.96 18.43 -9.30
N ASP A 408 5.76 18.88 -9.70
CA ASP A 408 4.47 18.26 -9.31
C ASP A 408 3.50 17.96 -10.48
N GLY A 409 3.99 17.91 -11.73
CA GLY A 409 3.11 17.77 -12.90
C GLY A 409 2.22 16.52 -12.87
N ALA A 410 2.81 15.37 -12.52
CA ALA A 410 2.12 14.10 -12.42
C ALA A 410 1.05 14.10 -11.32
N GLY A 411 1.35 14.71 -10.17
CA GLY A 411 0.42 14.82 -9.05
C GLY A 411 -0.77 15.73 -9.36
N ARG A 412 -0.52 16.87 -10.01
CA ARG A 412 -1.60 17.75 -10.49
C ARG A 412 -2.51 17.02 -11.47
N LEU A 413 -1.95 16.29 -12.44
CA LEU A 413 -2.75 15.51 -13.39
C LEU A 413 -3.67 14.53 -12.67
N PHE A 414 -3.16 13.79 -11.69
CA PHE A 414 -3.96 12.85 -10.90
C PHE A 414 -5.19 13.53 -10.28
N TRP A 415 -5.00 14.66 -9.60
CA TRP A 415 -6.10 15.40 -8.97
C TRP A 415 -7.08 15.99 -9.97
N TRP A 416 -6.60 16.53 -11.10
CA TRP A 416 -7.44 17.05 -12.18
C TRP A 416 -8.28 15.96 -12.84
N VAL A 417 -7.70 14.79 -13.11
CA VAL A 417 -8.43 13.65 -13.68
C VAL A 417 -9.46 13.12 -12.69
N TRP A 418 -9.09 12.95 -11.42
CA TRP A 418 -10.02 12.43 -10.41
C TRP A 418 -11.19 13.39 -10.16
N GLY A 419 -10.90 14.68 -9.96
CA GLY A 419 -11.91 15.73 -9.79
C GLY A 419 -12.75 15.96 -11.04
N GLY A 420 -12.14 15.88 -12.23
CA GLY A 420 -12.82 15.99 -13.51
C GLY A 420 -13.81 14.85 -13.75
N VAL A 421 -13.41 13.60 -13.51
CA VAL A 421 -14.31 12.43 -13.62
C VAL A 421 -15.46 12.54 -12.61
N LEU A 422 -15.18 12.99 -11.38
CA LEU A 422 -16.20 13.24 -10.38
C LEU A 422 -17.21 14.31 -10.84
N LEU A 423 -16.74 15.43 -11.39
CA LEU A 423 -17.60 16.48 -11.92
C LEU A 423 -18.46 15.97 -13.08
N LEU A 424 -17.87 15.24 -14.02
CA LEU A 424 -18.58 14.63 -15.15
C LEU A 424 -19.66 13.65 -14.71
N SER A 425 -19.47 12.94 -13.58
CA SER A 425 -20.45 11.99 -13.06
C SER A 425 -21.77 12.65 -12.61
N VAL A 426 -21.73 13.95 -12.28
CA VAL A 426 -22.89 14.73 -11.84
C VAL A 426 -23.62 15.40 -13.00
N LEU A 427 -22.91 15.66 -14.11
CA LEU A 427 -23.49 16.34 -15.26
C LEU A 427 -24.65 15.51 -15.87
N PRO A 428 -25.73 16.16 -16.32
CA PRO A 428 -26.92 15.51 -16.86
C PRO A 428 -26.70 14.88 -18.26
N LEU A 429 -25.44 14.62 -18.64
CA LEU A 429 -25.00 14.31 -20.00
C LEU A 429 -25.47 12.93 -20.53
N ARG A 430 -25.91 12.00 -19.67
CA ARG A 430 -26.53 10.73 -20.11
C ARG A 430 -27.21 9.98 -18.95
N ARG A 431 -28.25 9.19 -19.27
CA ARG A 431 -28.96 8.30 -18.32
C ARG A 431 -28.29 6.93 -18.09
N ARG A 432 -27.12 6.69 -18.69
CA ARG A 432 -26.40 5.41 -18.58
C ARG A 432 -25.42 5.43 -17.40
N SER A 433 -25.17 4.28 -16.78
CA SER A 433 -24.07 4.12 -15.81
C SER A 433 -22.75 4.47 -16.47
N PHE A 434 -21.88 5.18 -15.75
CA PHE A 434 -20.55 5.55 -16.25
C PHE A 434 -19.50 4.48 -15.95
N LEU A 435 -19.89 3.38 -15.30
CA LEU A 435 -18.99 2.30 -14.94
C LEU A 435 -18.29 1.66 -16.16
N SER A 436 -19.03 1.42 -17.26
CA SER A 436 -18.44 0.85 -18.49
C SER A 436 -17.35 1.75 -19.10
N PRO A 437 -17.59 3.05 -19.37
CA PRO A 437 -16.54 3.92 -19.91
C PRO A 437 -15.38 4.13 -18.92
N TYR A 438 -15.61 4.22 -17.61
CA TYR A 438 -14.52 4.34 -16.64
C TYR A 438 -13.61 3.11 -16.64
N LEU A 439 -14.19 1.90 -16.66
CA LEU A 439 -13.41 0.67 -16.78
C LEU A 439 -12.67 0.58 -18.11
N GLY A 440 -13.28 1.03 -19.21
CA GLY A 440 -12.62 1.06 -20.53
C GLY A 440 -11.43 2.00 -20.56
N LEU A 441 -11.58 3.21 -20.01
CA LEU A 441 -10.50 4.20 -19.89
C LEU A 441 -9.37 3.71 -18.99
N ALA A 442 -9.70 3.17 -17.81
CA ALA A 442 -8.71 2.61 -16.90
C ALA A 442 -7.97 1.42 -17.53
N GLY A 443 -8.69 0.53 -18.20
CA GLY A 443 -8.10 -0.62 -18.90
C GLY A 443 -7.17 -0.19 -20.02
N GLY A 444 -7.62 0.73 -20.88
CA GLY A 444 -6.79 1.30 -21.94
C GLY A 444 -5.55 2.02 -21.41
N ALA A 445 -5.68 2.76 -20.30
CA ALA A 445 -4.54 3.42 -19.65
C ALA A 445 -3.51 2.40 -19.12
N CYS A 446 -3.94 1.31 -18.47
CA CYS A 446 -3.01 0.27 -18.02
C CYS A 446 -2.24 -0.36 -19.21
N LEU A 447 -2.94 -0.68 -20.30
CA LEU A 447 -2.32 -1.26 -21.50
C LEU A 447 -1.36 -0.28 -22.18
N LEU A 448 -1.73 0.99 -22.27
CA LEU A 448 -0.89 2.05 -22.82
C LEU A 448 0.38 2.24 -21.98
N ALA A 449 0.25 2.27 -20.65
CA ALA A 449 1.37 2.43 -19.74
C ALA A 449 2.41 1.31 -19.91
N VAL A 450 1.97 0.05 -20.02
CA VAL A 450 2.84 -1.10 -20.33
C VAL A 450 3.49 -0.95 -21.71
N GLY A 451 2.73 -0.57 -22.74
CA GLY A 451 3.28 -0.36 -24.08
C GLY A 451 4.36 0.72 -24.12
N LEU A 452 4.18 1.81 -23.37
CA LEU A 452 5.18 2.88 -23.22
C LEU A 452 6.44 2.39 -22.50
N HIS A 453 6.27 1.61 -21.42
CA HIS A 453 7.38 1.02 -20.67
C HIS A 453 8.21 0.06 -21.54
N VAL A 454 7.56 -0.92 -22.15
CA VAL A 454 8.21 -1.93 -23.01
C VAL A 454 8.92 -1.27 -24.18
N ARG A 455 8.33 -0.25 -24.82
CA ARG A 455 8.98 0.50 -25.90
C ARG A 455 10.27 1.17 -25.45
N ALA A 456 10.29 1.77 -24.26
CA ALA A 456 11.49 2.44 -23.74
C ALA A 456 12.62 1.45 -23.43
N TRP A 457 12.28 0.31 -22.83
CA TRP A 457 13.25 -0.72 -22.44
C TRP A 457 13.77 -1.55 -23.63
N LEU A 458 12.91 -1.93 -24.57
CA LEU A 458 13.34 -2.56 -25.83
C LEU A 458 14.30 -1.67 -26.63
N GLY A 459 14.08 -0.34 -26.62
CA GLY A 459 15.00 0.62 -27.22
C GLY A 459 16.37 0.67 -26.54
N ALA A 460 16.46 0.27 -25.27
CA ALA A 460 17.70 0.20 -24.50
C ALA A 460 18.36 -1.19 -24.51
N GLY A 461 17.74 -2.20 -25.16
CA GLY A 461 18.29 -3.55 -25.25
C GLY A 461 18.16 -4.40 -23.98
N SER A 462 17.37 -3.96 -22.99
CA SER A 462 17.13 -4.66 -21.73
C SER A 462 15.63 -4.68 -21.40
N TRP A 463 15.21 -5.49 -20.42
CA TRP A 463 13.82 -5.47 -19.91
C TRP A 463 13.80 -5.77 -18.41
N SER A 464 13.25 -4.84 -17.62
CA SER A 464 13.09 -5.01 -16.17
C SER A 464 11.62 -4.99 -15.75
N SER A 465 11.35 -5.29 -14.47
CA SER A 465 10.04 -5.09 -13.83
C SER A 465 8.86 -5.85 -14.46
N LEU A 466 9.13 -7.05 -15.01
CA LEU A 466 8.13 -7.92 -15.64
C LEU A 466 6.87 -8.16 -14.79
N ALA A 467 7.04 -8.31 -13.46
CA ALA A 467 5.92 -8.56 -12.56
C ALA A 467 4.88 -7.41 -12.56
N VAL A 468 5.36 -6.16 -12.65
CA VAL A 468 4.48 -4.97 -12.73
C VAL A 468 3.77 -4.94 -14.07
N ASP A 469 4.50 -5.15 -15.17
CA ASP A 469 3.92 -5.20 -16.52
C ASP A 469 2.83 -6.28 -16.63
N LEU A 470 3.09 -7.50 -16.17
CA LEU A 470 2.12 -8.60 -16.15
C LEU A 470 0.88 -8.26 -15.32
N THR A 471 1.08 -7.64 -14.14
CA THR A 471 -0.03 -7.23 -13.27
C THR A 471 -0.90 -6.18 -13.97
N LEU A 472 -0.29 -5.16 -14.58
CA LEU A 472 -1.01 -4.11 -15.31
C LEU A 472 -1.71 -4.64 -16.56
N LEU A 473 -1.12 -5.60 -17.28
CA LEU A 473 -1.75 -6.28 -18.41
C LEU A 473 -2.98 -7.08 -17.97
N LEU A 474 -2.89 -7.84 -16.88
CA LEU A 474 -4.02 -8.61 -16.33
C LEU A 474 -5.15 -7.69 -15.86
N CYS A 475 -4.82 -6.62 -15.14
CA CYS A 475 -5.79 -5.59 -14.73
C CYS A 475 -6.43 -4.90 -15.96
N GLY A 476 -5.61 -4.52 -16.94
CA GLY A 476 -6.07 -3.89 -18.17
C GLY A 476 -7.03 -4.77 -18.96
N ALA A 477 -6.68 -6.04 -19.17
CA ALA A 477 -7.52 -7.03 -19.84
C ALA A 477 -8.83 -7.27 -19.06
N LEU A 478 -8.77 -7.38 -17.73
CA LEU A 478 -9.95 -7.52 -16.89
C LEU A 478 -10.89 -6.32 -17.02
N PHE A 479 -10.38 -5.10 -16.90
CA PHE A 479 -11.19 -3.88 -16.99
C PHE A 479 -11.81 -3.71 -18.38
N CYS A 480 -11.06 -3.97 -19.45
CA CYS A 480 -11.57 -3.98 -20.83
C CYS A 480 -12.69 -5.02 -21.02
N ARG A 481 -12.50 -6.24 -20.51
CA ARG A 481 -13.51 -7.31 -20.58
C ARG A 481 -14.78 -6.95 -19.82
N LEU A 482 -14.65 -6.37 -18.62
CA LEU A 482 -15.79 -5.92 -17.81
C LEU A 482 -16.52 -4.76 -18.49
N SER A 483 -15.78 -3.79 -19.03
CA SER A 483 -16.32 -2.67 -19.80
C SER A 483 -17.17 -3.16 -20.98
N TRP A 484 -16.64 -4.10 -21.77
CA TRP A 484 -17.32 -4.71 -22.90
C TRP A 484 -18.59 -5.47 -22.49
N GLY A 485 -18.51 -6.27 -21.42
CA GLY A 485 -19.67 -7.02 -20.90
C GLY A 485 -20.81 -6.11 -20.44
N LEU A 486 -20.48 -5.01 -19.76
CA LEU A 486 -21.46 -4.01 -19.30
C LEU A 486 -22.07 -3.22 -20.45
N ALA A 487 -21.26 -2.86 -21.46
CA ALA A 487 -21.74 -2.16 -22.65
C ALA A 487 -22.79 -2.98 -23.41
N ARG A 488 -22.59 -4.30 -23.54
CA ARG A 488 -23.54 -5.22 -24.21
C ARG A 488 -24.83 -5.46 -23.42
N SER A 489 -24.78 -5.33 -22.09
CA SER A 489 -25.92 -5.64 -21.21
C SER A 489 -26.84 -4.44 -20.95
N SER A 490 -26.45 -3.23 -21.37
CA SER A 490 -27.17 -2.00 -21.07
C SER A 490 -28.34 -1.76 -22.04
N ALA A 491 -29.54 -2.23 -21.68
CA ALA A 491 -30.78 -1.74 -22.28
C ALA A 491 -31.09 -0.30 -21.81
N PRO A 492 -31.71 0.57 -22.62
CA PRO A 492 -32.04 1.94 -22.21
C PRO A 492 -33.05 1.95 -21.04
N HIS A 493 -32.73 2.66 -19.96
CA HIS A 493 -33.69 2.92 -18.88
C HIS A 493 -34.86 3.80 -19.39
N PRO A 494 -36.12 3.51 -19.02
CA PRO A 494 -37.26 4.34 -19.37
C PRO A 494 -37.14 5.77 -18.79
N PRO A 495 -37.81 6.76 -19.39
CA PRO A 495 -37.79 8.13 -18.91
C PRO A 495 -38.28 8.24 -17.46
N LEU A 496 -37.81 9.26 -16.74
CA LEU A 496 -38.31 9.57 -15.40
C LEU A 496 -39.73 10.12 -15.64
N PRO A 497 -40.72 9.79 -14.79
CA PRO A 497 -41.92 10.61 -14.77
C PRO A 497 -41.47 12.06 -14.55
N GLY A 498 -41.92 12.96 -15.42
CA GLY A 498 -41.67 14.39 -15.24
C GLY A 498 -42.07 14.77 -13.81
N ARG A 499 -41.39 15.77 -13.22
CA ARG A 499 -41.93 16.43 -12.03
C ARG A 499 -43.37 16.76 -12.37
N ILE A 500 -44.32 16.04 -11.75
CA ILE A 500 -45.70 16.46 -11.73
C ILE A 500 -45.62 17.76 -10.95
N GLY A 501 -45.61 18.87 -11.69
CA GLY A 501 -45.86 20.17 -11.10
C GLY A 501 -47.19 20.08 -10.40
N ASP A 502 -47.26 20.67 -9.21
CA ASP A 502 -48.47 20.81 -8.42
C ASP A 502 -49.62 21.28 -9.33
N GLN A 503 -50.50 20.33 -9.66
CA GLN A 503 -51.86 20.59 -10.09
C GLN A 503 -52.72 19.77 -9.15
N ASN A 504 -53.05 20.37 -8.01
CA ASN A 504 -54.30 20.28 -7.25
C ASN A 504 -54.07 20.60 -5.77
N ALA A 505 -54.12 21.90 -5.44
CA ALA A 505 -54.81 22.52 -4.29
C ALA A 505 -54.33 23.96 -4.12
#